data_AF-A0A2L0HXR4-F1
#
_entry.id   AF-A0A2L0HXR4-F1
#
_cell.length_a   1.000
_cell.length_b   1.000
_cell.length_c   1.000
_cell.angle_alpha   90.00
_cell.angle_beta   90.00
_cell.angle_gamma   90.00
#
_symmetry.space_group_name_H-M   'P 1'
#
loop_
_entity.id
_entity.type
_entity.pdbx_description
1 polymer ?
#
loop_
_entity_poly.entity_id
_entity_poly.type
_entity_poly.pdbx_seq_one_letter_code
_entity_poly.pdbx_strand_id
1 'polypeptide(L)'
;MDLIIRFFVWVSNCFLSGKAQAVGIALFGVAVSYAFLNVAPTILKGAVFLYPNFGQYISEHFTEFQVVFFATYMVPTLLGGYIAFQQLKFIYYKESYSHF
;
A
#
# COMPACT_ATOMS: atom_id res chain seq x y z
N MET A 1 31.57 18.24 2.85
CA MET A 1 31.25 18.27 1.41
C MET A 1 31.16 16.87 0.81
N ASP A 2 32.12 15.97 1.07
CA ASP A 2 32.12 14.61 0.48
C ASP A 2 30.88 13.77 0.82
N LEU A 3 30.39 13.85 2.06
CA LEU A 3 29.20 13.10 2.51
C LEU A 3 27.90 13.55 1.81
N ILE A 4 27.77 14.86 1.57
CA ILE A 4 26.60 15.46 0.92
C ILE A 4 26.59 15.05 -0.56
N ILE A 5 27.75 15.10 -1.23
CA ILE A 5 27.87 14.69 -2.63
C ILE A 5 27.56 13.20 -2.79
N ARG A 6 28.09 12.33 -1.91
CA ARG A 6 27.76 10.90 -1.91
C ARG A 6 26.27 10.63 -1.68
N PHE A 7 25.61 11.41 -0.82
CA PHE A 7 24.16 11.33 -0.63
C PHE A 7 23.40 11.70 -1.90
N PHE A 8 23.74 12.81 -2.57
CA PHE A 8 23.09 13.20 -3.83
C PHE A 8 23.32 12.18 -4.95
N VAL A 9 24.52 11.61 -5.05
CA VAL A 9 24.80 10.54 -6.01
C VAL A 9 23.96 9.30 -5.70
N TRP A 10 23.85 8.91 -4.43
CA TRP A 10 23.02 7.78 -4.01
C TRP A 10 21.53 8.01 -4.30
N VAL A 11 21.01 9.20 -3.96
CA VAL A 11 19.63 9.59 -4.25
C VAL A 11 19.36 9.55 -5.75
N SER A 12 20.24 10.14 -6.56
CA SER A 12 20.12 10.14 -8.02
C SER A 12 20.14 8.72 -8.59
N ASN A 13 21.00 7.84 -8.05
CA ASN A 13 21.06 6.44 -8.45
C ASN A 13 19.78 5.68 -8.06
N CYS A 14 19.17 5.99 -6.92
CA CYS A 14 17.86 5.44 -6.51
C CYS A 14 16.72 5.87 -7.44
N PHE A 15 16.73 7.11 -7.93
CA PHE A 15 15.75 7.59 -8.91
C PHE A 15 15.98 6.98 -10.30
N LEU A 16 17.24 6.94 -10.78
CA LEU A 16 17.61 6.41 -12.10
C LEU A 16 17.46 4.89 -12.21
N SER A 17 17.65 4.14 -11.12
CA SER A 17 17.53 2.67 -11.10
C SER A 17 16.08 2.16 -11.00
N GLY A 18 15.09 3.04 -10.85
CA GLY A 18 13.69 2.64 -10.66
C GLY A 18 13.35 2.17 -9.23
N LYS A 19 14.31 2.17 -8.30
CA LYS A 19 14.09 1.82 -6.88
C LYS A 19 13.13 2.80 -6.21
N ALA A 20 13.22 4.09 -6.56
CA ALA A 20 12.28 5.12 -6.09
C ALA A 20 10.84 4.87 -6.58
N GLN A 21 10.67 4.34 -7.80
CA GLN A 21 9.35 4.00 -8.34
C GLN A 21 8.72 2.83 -7.57
N ALA A 22 9.50 1.81 -7.24
CA ALA A 22 9.02 0.68 -6.44
C ALA A 22 8.56 1.13 -5.04
N VAL A 23 9.32 2.01 -4.38
CA VAL A 23 8.92 2.63 -3.10
C VAL A 23 7.66 3.47 -3.27
N GLY A 24 7.55 4.24 -4.36
CA GLY A 24 6.36 5.03 -4.68
C GLY A 24 5.10 4.17 -4.83
N ILE A 25 5.20 3.00 -5.46
CA ILE A 25 4.07 2.06 -5.62
C ILE A 25 3.64 1.47 -4.27
N ALA A 26 4.60 1.13 -3.40
CA ALA A 26 4.27 0.66 -2.05
C ALA A 26 3.54 1.77 -1.24
N LEU A 27 4.04 3.00 -1.29
CA LEU A 27 3.41 4.15 -0.64
C LEU A 27 2.03 4.46 -1.20
N PHE A 28 1.85 4.31 -2.52
CA PHE A 28 0.54 4.46 -3.15
C PHE A 28 -0.46 3.42 -2.63
N GLY A 29 -0.05 2.16 -2.47
CA GLY A 29 -0.87 1.11 -1.87
C GLY A 29 -1.34 1.48 -0.45
N VAL A 30 -0.44 2.02 0.37
CA VAL A 30 -0.76 2.52 1.73
C VAL A 30 -1.71 3.70 1.68
N ALA A 31 -1.50 4.66 0.77
CA ALA A 31 -2.36 5.83 0.61
C ALA A 31 -3.80 5.43 0.21
N VAL A 32 -3.94 4.46 -0.69
CA VAL A 32 -5.25 3.91 -1.08
C VAL A 32 -5.92 3.22 0.11
N SER A 33 -5.19 2.38 0.85
CA SER A 33 -5.70 1.75 2.07
C SER A 33 -6.17 2.79 3.11
N TYR A 34 -5.43 3.87 3.29
CA TYR A 34 -5.78 4.97 4.18
C TYR A 34 -7.04 5.73 3.71
N ALA A 35 -7.16 6.01 2.42
CA ALA A 35 -8.37 6.61 1.85
C ALA A 35 -9.60 5.73 2.09
N PHE A 36 -9.46 4.41 1.92
CA PHE A 36 -10.52 3.45 2.23
C PHE A 36 -10.96 3.53 3.71
N LEU A 37 -10.02 3.60 4.65
CA LEU A 37 -10.33 3.75 6.08
C LEU A 37 -11.11 5.03 6.39
N ASN A 38 -10.81 6.13 5.71
CA ASN A 38 -11.52 7.40 5.90
C ASN A 38 -12.93 7.40 5.27
N VAL A 39 -13.11 6.74 4.13
CA VAL A 39 -14.40 6.70 3.41
C VAL A 39 -15.36 5.67 4.01
N ALA A 40 -14.83 4.55 4.49
CA ALA A 40 -15.60 3.45 5.07
C ALA A 40 -16.63 3.82 6.15
N PRO A 41 -16.32 4.64 7.18
CA PRO A 41 -17.32 5.02 8.18
C PRO A 41 -18.49 5.81 7.56
N THR A 42 -18.24 6.56 6.50
CA THR A 42 -19.28 7.29 5.76
C THR A 42 -20.19 6.33 4.99
N ILE A 43 -19.60 5.35 4.31
CA ILE A 43 -20.34 4.29 3.60
C ILE A 43 -21.17 3.45 4.59
N LEU A 44 -20.58 3.07 5.73
CA LEU A 44 -21.24 2.31 6.78
C LEU A 44 -22.45 3.05 7.36
N LYS A 45 -22.32 4.35 7.64
CA LYS A 45 -23.45 5.18 8.11
C LYS A 45 -24.56 5.25 7.06
N GLY A 46 -24.20 5.41 5.78
CA GLY A 46 -25.17 5.37 4.67
C GLY A 46 -25.89 4.02 4.55
N ALA A 47 -25.16 2.92 4.67
CA ALA A 47 -25.71 1.57 4.61
C ALA A 47 -26.67 1.28 5.76
N VAL A 48 -26.32 1.68 6.99
CA VAL A 48 -27.20 1.54 8.16
C VAL A 48 -28.45 2.42 8.04
N PHE A 49 -28.33 3.61 7.45
CA PHE A 49 -29.47 4.50 7.21
C PHE A 49 -30.46 3.91 6.19
N LEU A 50 -29.95 3.31 5.10
CA LEU A 50 -30.78 2.70 4.06
C LEU A 50 -31.36 1.34 4.49
N TYR A 51 -30.64 0.59 5.32
CA TYR A 51 -31.03 -0.74 5.77
C TYR A 51 -30.93 -0.83 7.31
N PRO A 52 -32.00 -0.53 8.06
CA PRO A 52 -31.96 -0.51 9.52
C PRO A 52 -31.61 -1.89 10.13
N ASN A 53 -31.99 -2.99 9.48
CA ASN A 53 -31.63 -4.35 9.90
C ASN A 53 -30.12 -4.64 9.75
N PHE A 54 -29.41 -3.87 8.92
CA PHE A 54 -27.97 -4.04 8.70
C PHE A 54 -27.15 -3.61 9.93
N GLY A 55 -27.60 -2.60 10.66
CA GLY A 55 -26.95 -2.18 11.91
C GLY A 55 -27.00 -3.27 12.99
N GLN A 56 -28.14 -3.97 13.08
CA GLN A 56 -28.33 -5.07 14.04
C GLN A 56 -27.49 -6.30 13.65
N TYR A 57 -27.40 -6.59 12.35
CA TYR A 57 -26.54 -7.66 11.84
C TYR A 57 -25.03 -7.40 12.10
N ILE A 58 -24.56 -6.16 11.90
CA ILE A 58 -23.17 -5.77 12.22
C ILE A 58 -22.91 -5.92 13.73
N SER A 59 -23.89 -5.59 14.57
CA SER A 59 -23.77 -5.77 16.03
C SER A 59 -23.61 -7.24 16.41
N GLU A 60 -24.38 -8.15 15.80
CA GLU A 60 -24.29 -9.59 16.09
C GLU A 60 -23.00 -10.23 15.55
N HIS A 61 -22.52 -9.79 14.38
CA HIS A 61 -21.35 -10.36 13.69
C HIS A 61 -20.14 -9.42 13.73
N PHE A 62 -20.01 -8.62 14.80
CA PHE A 62 -19.04 -7.52 14.89
C PHE A 62 -17.60 -7.98 14.64
N THR A 63 -17.20 -9.11 15.20
CA THR A 63 -15.86 -9.67 15.02
C THR A 63 -15.60 -10.09 13.57
N GLU A 64 -16.56 -10.75 12.93
CA GLU A 64 -16.45 -11.15 11.52
C GLU A 64 -16.36 -9.93 10.61
N PHE A 65 -17.20 -8.92 10.87
CA PHE A 65 -17.17 -7.66 10.16
C PHE A 65 -15.82 -6.96 10.31
N GLN A 66 -15.25 -6.91 11.52
CA GLN A 66 -13.92 -6.34 11.74
C GLN A 66 -12.83 -7.09 10.97
N VAL A 67 -12.86 -8.42 10.96
CA VAL A 67 -11.87 -9.25 10.24
C VAL A 67 -11.97 -9.05 8.73
N VAL A 68 -13.19 -9.06 8.18
CA VAL A 68 -13.43 -8.83 6.74
C VAL A 68 -13.01 -7.41 6.36
N PHE A 69 -13.35 -6.43 7.19
CA PHE A 69 -12.96 -5.03 6.97
C PHE A 69 -11.44 -4.87 7.02
N PHE A 70 -10.77 -5.52 7.98
CA PHE A 70 -9.32 -5.58 8.10
C PHE A 70 -8.66 -6.16 6.85
N ALA A 71 -9.13 -7.33 6.41
CA ALA A 71 -8.63 -7.97 5.20
C ALA A 71 -8.81 -7.04 3.98
N THR A 72 -9.98 -6.40 3.86
CA THR A 72 -10.31 -5.55 2.70
C THR A 72 -9.39 -4.34 2.59
N TYR A 73 -9.13 -3.60 3.68
CA TYR A 73 -8.26 -2.44 3.60
C TYR A 73 -6.78 -2.81 3.49
N MET A 74 -6.36 -4.01 3.93
CA MET A 74 -4.97 -4.46 3.80
C MET A 74 -4.61 -4.87 2.37
N VAL A 75 -5.59 -5.26 1.54
CA VAL A 75 -5.37 -5.72 0.15
C VAL A 75 -4.58 -4.71 -0.70
N PRO A 76 -4.93 -3.41 -0.78
CA PRO A 76 -4.17 -2.44 -1.58
C PRO A 76 -2.71 -2.29 -1.11
N THR A 77 -2.48 -2.33 0.21
CA THR A 77 -1.12 -2.28 0.78
C THR A 77 -0.32 -3.52 0.42
N LEU A 78 -0.93 -4.71 0.51
CA LEU A 78 -0.29 -5.97 0.13
C LEU A 78 0.03 -6.03 -1.38
N LEU A 79 -0.90 -5.60 -2.23
CA LEU A 79 -0.70 -5.52 -3.68
C LEU A 79 0.41 -4.53 -4.04
N GLY A 80 0.40 -3.33 -3.45
CA GLY A 80 1.45 -2.34 -3.65
C GLY A 80 2.82 -2.85 -3.22
N GLY A 81 2.89 -3.51 -2.05
CA GLY A 81 4.12 -4.13 -1.54
C GLY A 81 4.61 -5.27 -2.44
N TYR A 82 3.71 -6.12 -2.94
CA TYR A 82 4.07 -7.21 -3.85
C TYR A 82 4.64 -6.71 -5.17
N ILE A 83 4.00 -5.71 -5.78
CA ILE A 83 4.47 -5.10 -7.04
C ILE A 83 5.83 -4.44 -6.83
N ALA A 84 5.99 -3.68 -5.72
CA ALA A 84 7.26 -3.07 -5.36
C ALA A 84 8.37 -4.11 -5.18
N PHE A 85 8.07 -5.23 -4.51
CA PHE A 85 9.02 -6.33 -4.33
C PHE A 85 9.45 -6.96 -5.65
N GLN A 86 8.52 -7.21 -6.57
CA GLN A 86 8.83 -7.76 -7.89
C GLN A 86 9.70 -6.80 -8.72
N GLN A 87 9.41 -5.50 -8.66
CA GLN A 87 10.22 -4.48 -9.35
C GLN A 87 11.62 -4.40 -8.77
N LEU A 88 11.77 -4.39 -7.44
CA LEU A 88 13.09 -4.42 -6.81
C LEU A 88 13.85 -5.68 -7.19
N LYS A 89 13.22 -6.85 -7.13
CA LYS A 89 13.85 -8.12 -7.54
C LYS A 89 14.36 -8.07 -8.97
N PHE A 90 13.57 -7.50 -9.89
CA PHE A 90 13.97 -7.33 -11.29
C PHE A 90 15.17 -6.39 -11.44
N ILE A 91 15.16 -5.25 -10.74
CA ILE A 91 16.27 -4.27 -10.76
C ILE A 91 17.56 -4.92 -10.23
N TYR A 92 17.51 -5.59 -9.09
CA TYR A 92 18.67 -6.27 -8.51
C TYR A 92 19.19 -7.40 -9.40
N TYR A 93 18.29 -8.15 -10.04
CA TYR A 93 18.68 -9.17 -11.00
C TYR A 93 19.41 -8.53 -12.20
N LYS A 94 18.87 -7.47 -12.79
CA LYS A 94 19.49 -6.76 -13.91
C LYS A 94 20.87 -6.17 -13.56
N GLU A 95 21.01 -5.57 -12.37
CA GLU A 95 22.28 -5.03 -11.89
C GLU A 95 23.33 -6.15 -11.75
N SER A 96 22.96 -7.31 -11.18
CA SER A 96 23.86 -8.45 -10.96
C SER A 96 24.40 -9.06 -12.26
N TYR A 97 23.60 -9.09 -13.33
CA TYR A 97 24.00 -9.66 -14.63
C TYR A 97 24.67 -8.64 -15.57
N SER A 98 24.55 -7.34 -15.32
CA SER A 98 25.27 -6.32 -16.12
C SER A 98 26.76 -6.21 -15.80
N HIS A 99 27.19 -6.84 -14.70
CA HIS A 99 28.58 -6.87 -14.24
C HIS A 99 29.33 -8.14 -14.69
N PHE A 100 28.74 -8.98 -15.54
CA PHE A 100 29.38 -10.12 -16.19
C PHE A 100 29.65 -9.84 -17.67
#